data_AF-A0A8C5YBX5-F1
#
_entry.id   AF-A0A8C5YBX5-F1
#
_cell.length_a   1.000
_cell.length_b   1.000
_cell.length_c   1.000
_cell.angle_alpha   90.00
_cell.angle_beta   90.00
_cell.angle_gamma   90.00
#
_symmetry.space_group_name_H-M   'P 1'
#
loop_
_entity.id
_entity.type
_entity.pdbx_description
1 polymer ?
#
loop_
_entity_poly.entity_id
_entity_poly.type
_entity_poly.pdbx_seq_one_letter_code
_entity_poly.pdbx_strand_id
1 'polypeptide(L)'
;QPVLTQPPSASASPGASAKLTCTLSSGYSNYGIAWHQQHPEKSPRYLMYVYSDGSQSKGDGIPDRFSGSSSGADRYLTISNVQPEDEADYYCQTWDGGVNHSDTSR
;
A
#
# COMPACT_ATOMS: atom_id res chain seq x y z
N GLN A 1 0.26 -17.44 6.86
CA GLN A 1 0.13 -16.01 7.15
C GLN A 1 0.94 -15.19 6.15
N PRO A 2 0.37 -14.11 5.60
CA PRO A 2 1.10 -13.18 4.74
C PRO A 2 2.23 -12.48 5.51
N VAL A 3 3.36 -12.29 4.85
CA VAL A 3 4.47 -11.44 5.34
C VAL A 3 4.61 -10.26 4.39
N LEU A 4 4.80 -9.07 4.94
CA LEU A 4 4.99 -7.83 4.20
C LEU A 4 6.41 -7.32 4.39
N THR A 5 7.08 -6.98 3.30
CA THR A 5 8.42 -6.40 3.31
C THR A 5 8.36 -5.01 2.67
N GLN A 6 8.93 -4.02 3.35
CA GLN A 6 9.10 -2.66 2.82
C GLN A 6 10.59 -2.28 2.86
N PRO A 7 11.07 -1.48 1.88
CA PRO A 7 12.35 -0.80 2.02
C PRO A 7 12.37 0.06 3.30
N PRO A 8 13.54 0.25 3.93
CA PRO A 8 13.65 0.99 5.18
C PRO A 8 13.29 2.47 5.02
N SER A 9 13.53 3.06 3.84
CA SER A 9 13.18 4.43 3.54
C SER A 9 13.11 4.66 2.02
N ALA A 10 12.51 5.79 1.65
CA ALA A 10 12.57 6.37 0.33
C ALA A 10 12.73 7.89 0.47
N SER A 11 13.31 8.55 -0.52
CA SER A 11 13.48 10.00 -0.51
C SER A 11 13.16 10.58 -1.88
N ALA A 12 12.54 11.76 -1.88
CA ALA A 12 12.21 12.51 -3.08
C ALA A 12 12.31 14.01 -2.76
N SER A 13 12.75 14.80 -3.73
CA SER A 13 12.71 16.27 -3.61
C SER A 13 11.27 16.77 -3.73
N PRO A 14 10.93 17.92 -3.10
CA PRO A 14 9.64 18.57 -3.31
C PRO A 14 9.36 18.77 -4.81
N GLY A 15 8.13 18.48 -5.23
CA GLY A 15 7.70 18.52 -6.63
C GLY A 15 8.04 17.28 -7.47
N ALA A 16 8.95 16.41 -7.00
CA ALA A 16 9.24 15.13 -7.66
C ALA A 16 8.15 14.10 -7.35
N SER A 17 8.30 12.89 -7.92
CA SER A 17 7.45 11.75 -7.58
C SER A 17 8.20 10.76 -6.69
N ALA A 18 7.54 10.29 -5.63
CA ALA A 18 8.01 9.19 -4.79
C ALA A 18 7.23 7.91 -5.10
N LYS A 19 7.90 6.76 -5.10
CA LYS A 19 7.27 5.45 -5.24
C LYS A 19 7.71 4.55 -4.08
N LEU A 20 6.77 4.17 -3.25
CA LEU A 20 6.96 3.21 -2.15
C LEU A 20 6.51 1.83 -2.60
N THR A 21 7.16 0.81 -2.06
CA THR A 21 6.87 -0.59 -2.38
C THR A 21 6.59 -1.36 -1.10
N CYS A 22 5.56 -2.19 -1.15
CA CYS A 22 5.25 -3.21 -0.17
C CYS A 22 5.15 -4.56 -0.88
N THR A 23 6.00 -5.51 -0.53
CA THR A 23 6.07 -6.83 -1.16
C THR A 23 5.43 -7.86 -0.26
N LEU A 24 4.42 -8.56 -0.78
CA LEU A 24 3.81 -9.73 -0.15
C LEU A 24 4.72 -10.95 -0.32
N SER A 25 4.68 -11.88 0.64
CA SER A 25 5.26 -13.21 0.43
C SER A 25 4.59 -13.92 -0.76
N SER A 26 5.37 -14.73 -1.50
CA SER A 26 4.99 -15.27 -2.82
C SER A 26 3.62 -15.98 -2.87
N GLY A 27 3.26 -16.71 -1.80
CA GLY A 27 1.98 -17.41 -1.68
C GLY A 27 0.75 -16.50 -1.50
N TYR A 28 0.96 -15.19 -1.36
CA TYR A 28 -0.09 -14.19 -1.08
C TYR A 28 -0.15 -13.09 -2.15
N SER A 29 0.44 -13.34 -3.32
CA SER A 29 0.47 -12.36 -4.42
C SER A 29 -0.90 -11.93 -4.95
N ASN A 30 -1.96 -12.68 -4.65
CA ASN A 30 -3.35 -12.31 -4.99
C ASN A 30 -4.01 -11.39 -3.95
N TYR A 31 -3.36 -11.05 -2.84
CA TYR A 31 -3.93 -10.25 -1.76
C TYR A 31 -3.78 -8.75 -2.03
N GLY A 32 -4.71 -7.94 -1.54
CA GLY A 32 -4.49 -6.50 -1.48
C GLY A 32 -3.85 -6.06 -0.17
N ILE A 33 -3.37 -4.82 -0.14
CA ILE A 33 -2.82 -4.19 1.07
C ILE A 33 -3.39 -2.79 1.25
N ALA A 34 -3.52 -2.37 2.49
CA ALA A 34 -3.86 -0.99 2.85
C ALA A 34 -2.60 -0.19 3.17
N TRP A 35 -2.44 0.96 2.52
CA TRP A 35 -1.41 1.95 2.81
C TRP A 35 -1.88 2.94 3.88
N HIS A 36 -0.99 3.24 4.82
CA HIS A 36 -1.18 4.21 5.88
C HIS A 36 -0.02 5.21 5.88
N GLN A 37 -0.33 6.45 6.26
CA GLN A 37 0.63 7.51 6.53
C GLN A 37 0.57 7.86 8.02
N GLN A 38 1.71 8.02 8.67
CA GLN A 38 1.79 8.43 10.06
C GLN A 38 2.86 9.51 10.24
N HIS A 39 2.44 10.70 10.66
CA HIS A 39 3.37 11.72 11.15
C HIS A 39 3.77 11.41 12.60
N PRO A 40 4.94 11.92 13.05
CA PRO A 40 5.32 11.82 14.46
C PRO A 40 4.18 12.23 15.40
N GLU A 41 3.96 11.40 16.42
CA GLU A 41 2.94 11.61 17.47
C GLU A 41 1.47 11.61 16.99
N LYS A 42 1.20 11.27 15.73
CA LYS A 42 -0.17 11.14 15.21
C LYS A 42 -0.58 9.67 15.08
N SER A 43 -1.88 9.43 15.07
CA SER A 43 -2.43 8.12 14.71
C SER A 43 -2.23 7.84 13.21
N PRO A 44 -2.05 6.58 12.80
CA PRO A 44 -2.00 6.22 11.39
C PRO A 44 -3.26 6.68 10.63
N ARG A 45 -3.06 7.40 9.54
CA ARG A 45 -4.09 7.83 8.60
C ARG A 45 -4.16 6.82 7.45
N TYR A 46 -5.34 6.25 7.22
CA TYR A 46 -5.58 5.42 6.04
C TYR A 46 -5.48 6.25 4.74
N LEU A 47 -4.73 5.75 3.77
CA LEU A 47 -4.58 6.39 2.45
C LEU A 47 -5.42 5.68 1.38
N MET A 48 -5.21 4.38 1.20
CA MET A 48 -5.86 3.60 0.16
C MET A 48 -5.66 2.10 0.36
N TYR A 49 -6.50 1.31 -0.28
CA TYR A 49 -6.33 -0.13 -0.46
C TYR A 49 -5.95 -0.40 -1.91
N VAL A 50 -4.91 -1.19 -2.14
CA VAL A 50 -4.44 -1.57 -3.48
C VAL A 50 -4.68 -3.06 -3.68
N TYR A 51 -5.50 -3.40 -4.67
CA TYR A 51 -5.84 -4.77 -5.01
C TYR A 51 -4.77 -5.42 -5.89
N SER A 52 -4.82 -6.74 -6.01
CA SER A 52 -3.86 -7.51 -6.82
C SER A 52 -3.97 -7.26 -8.31
N ASP A 53 -5.18 -6.95 -8.80
CA ASP A 53 -5.45 -6.59 -10.19
C ASP A 53 -5.01 -5.16 -10.57
N GLY A 54 -4.48 -4.40 -9.60
CA GLY A 54 -4.00 -3.03 -9.81
C GLY A 54 -5.06 -1.95 -9.59
N SER A 55 -6.31 -2.33 -9.33
CA SER A 55 -7.32 -1.38 -8.88
C SER A 55 -7.01 -0.86 -7.47
N GLN A 56 -7.59 0.29 -7.12
CA GLN A 56 -7.37 0.93 -5.82
C GLN A 56 -8.65 1.58 -5.29
N SER A 57 -8.80 1.58 -3.96
CA SER A 57 -9.85 2.32 -3.25
C SER A 57 -9.21 3.34 -2.32
N LYS A 58 -9.27 4.61 -2.72
CA LYS A 58 -8.69 5.73 -1.98
C LYS A 58 -9.58 6.12 -0.78
N GLY A 59 -8.97 6.51 0.34
CA GLY A 59 -9.68 7.04 1.49
C GLY A 59 -10.20 8.46 1.29
N ASP A 60 -11.13 8.88 2.14
CA ASP A 60 -11.75 10.20 2.05
C ASP A 60 -10.73 11.33 2.29
N GLY A 61 -10.81 12.38 1.47
CA GLY A 61 -9.95 13.56 1.57
C GLY A 61 -8.47 13.29 1.28
N ILE A 62 -8.13 12.16 0.66
CA ILE A 62 -6.78 11.86 0.20
C ILE A 62 -6.58 12.53 -1.17
N PRO A 63 -5.51 13.34 -1.35
CA PRO A 63 -5.32 14.09 -2.59
C PRO A 63 -5.14 13.20 -3.83
N ASP A 64 -5.49 13.74 -5.00
CA ASP A 64 -5.33 13.04 -6.29
C ASP A 64 -3.89 12.70 -6.64
N ARG A 65 -2.94 13.42 -6.04
CA ARG A 65 -1.51 13.17 -6.22
C ARG A 65 -1.06 11.79 -5.72
N PHE A 66 -1.84 11.14 -4.86
CA PHE A 66 -1.62 9.77 -4.39
C PHE A 66 -2.28 8.76 -5.33
N SER A 67 -1.55 7.72 -5.71
CA SER A 67 -2.08 6.60 -6.50
C SER A 67 -1.45 5.27 -6.11
N GLY A 68 -2.20 4.19 -6.31
CA GLY A 68 -1.80 2.82 -6.08
C GLY A 68 -1.65 2.05 -7.38
N SER A 69 -0.75 1.06 -7.38
CA SER A 69 -0.60 0.09 -8.47
C SER A 69 -0.04 -1.23 -7.95
N SER A 70 -0.11 -2.29 -8.73
CA SER A 70 0.42 -3.62 -8.36
C SER A 70 1.28 -4.22 -9.47
N SER A 71 2.18 -5.13 -9.08
CA SER A 71 2.90 -6.02 -10.00
C SER A 71 3.27 -7.30 -9.27
N GLY A 72 2.65 -8.43 -9.62
CA GLY A 72 2.86 -9.69 -8.92
C GLY A 72 2.57 -9.57 -7.42
N ALA A 73 3.58 -9.83 -6.59
CA ALA A 73 3.48 -9.71 -5.14
C ALA A 73 3.67 -8.27 -4.61
N ASP A 74 4.06 -7.32 -5.46
CA ASP A 74 4.30 -5.95 -5.04
C ASP A 74 3.04 -5.10 -5.12
N ARG A 75 2.88 -4.23 -4.13
CA ARG A 75 1.89 -3.16 -4.08
C ARG A 75 2.64 -1.85 -3.92
N TYR A 76 2.31 -0.88 -4.75
CA TYR A 76 3.01 0.39 -4.80
C TYR A 76 2.09 1.51 -4.34
N LEU A 77 2.67 2.48 -3.63
CA LEU A 77 2.09 3.81 -3.43
C LEU A 77 2.95 4.80 -4.21
N THR A 78 2.34 5.59 -5.07
CA THR A 78 3.00 6.69 -5.77
C THR A 78 2.42 8.00 -5.28
N ILE A 79 3.31 8.92 -4.92
CA ILE A 79 2.99 10.29 -4.54
C ILE A 79 3.62 11.16 -5.61
N SER A 80 2.80 11.70 -6.49
CA SER A 80 3.22 12.70 -7.48
C SER A 80 3.28 14.08 -6.81
N ASN A 81 4.15 14.96 -7.32
CA ASN A 81 4.29 16.32 -6.80
C ASN A 81 4.40 16.37 -5.26
N VAL A 82 5.40 15.64 -4.72
CA VAL A 82 5.65 15.49 -3.27
C VAL A 82 5.71 16.86 -2.59
N GLN A 83 5.02 16.99 -1.46
CA GLN A 83 4.95 18.19 -0.66
C GLN A 83 5.64 17.98 0.71
N PRO A 84 6.04 19.05 1.43
CA PRO A 84 6.64 18.92 2.76
C PRO A 84 5.78 18.12 3.74
N GLU A 85 4.46 18.20 3.64
CA GLU A 85 3.51 17.48 4.49
C GLU A 85 3.49 15.97 4.21
N ASP A 86 4.06 15.52 3.08
CA ASP A 86 4.16 14.11 2.73
C ASP A 86 5.35 13.43 3.42
N GLU A 87 6.22 14.18 4.13
CA GLU A 87 7.26 13.63 4.98
C GLU A 87 6.66 12.97 6.23
N ALA A 88 6.65 11.64 6.24
CA ALA A 88 5.99 10.81 7.23
C ALA A 88 6.52 9.37 7.17
N ASP A 89 6.16 8.57 8.16
CA ASP A 89 6.27 7.13 8.07
C ASP A 89 5.11 6.55 7.25
N TYR A 90 5.40 5.53 6.44
CA TYR A 90 4.42 4.86 5.59
C TYR A 90 4.44 3.36 5.83
N TYR A 91 3.27 2.80 6.12
CA TYR A 91 3.13 1.39 6.45
C TYR A 91 2.10 0.72 5.56
N CYS A 92 2.40 -0.49 5.10
CA CYS A 92 1.41 -1.36 4.49
C CYS A 92 0.92 -2.41 5.49
N GLN A 93 -0.36 -2.76 5.40
CA GLN A 93 -0.96 -3.86 6.15
C GLN A 93 -1.82 -4.73 5.24
N THR A 94 -1.95 -5.99 5.59
CA THR A 94 -2.87 -6.93 4.95
C THR A 94 -3.51 -7.81 6.02
N TRP A 95 -4.62 -8.45 5.69
CA TRP A 95 -5.29 -9.38 6.59
C TRP A 95 -4.97 -10.82 6.19
N ASP A 96 -4.80 -11.70 7.17
CA ASP A 96 -4.73 -13.13 6.91
C ASP A 96 -6.14 -13.59 6.52
N GLY A 97 -6.41 -13.57 5.22
CA GLY A 97 -7.60 -14.18 4.64
C GLY A 97 -7.50 -15.68 4.83
N GLY A 98 -8.08 -16.19 5.92
CA GLY A 98 -8.30 -17.63 6.07
C GLY A 98 -8.92 -18.15 4.77
N VAL A 99 -8.16 -18.98 4.06
CA VAL A 99 -8.57 -19.53 2.77
C VAL A 99 -9.78 -20.42 3.02
N ASN A 100 -10.99 -19.89 2.82
CA ASN A 100 -12.19 -20.71 2.73
C ASN A 100 -12.17 -21.37 1.35
N HIS A 101 -11.51 -22.52 1.25
CA HIS A 101 -11.72 -23.43 0.14
C HIS A 101 -13.04 -24.16 0.38
N SER A 102 -14.14 -23.69 -0.22
CA SER A 102 -15.29 -24.57 -0.43
C SER A 102 -14.98 -25.42 -1.66
N ASP A 103 -14.40 -26.59 -1.42
CA ASP A 103 -14.34 -27.64 -2.43
C ASP A 103 -15.77 -28.12 -2.68
N THR A 104 -16.48 -27.47 -3.61
CA THR A 104 -17.65 -28.10 -4.22
C THR A 104 -17.19 -28.85 -5.45
N SER A 105 -16.66 -30.05 -5.21
CA SER A 105 -16.68 -31.11 -6.22
C SER A 105 -18.13 -31.37 -6.61
N ARG A 106 -18.47 -31.12 -7.88
CA ARG A 106 -19.63 -31.73 -8.54
C ARG A 106 -19.19 -32.39 -9.83
#